data_AF-A0A117M5K1-F1
#
_entry.id   AF-A0A117M5K1-F1
#
_cell.length_a   1.000
_cell.length_b   1.000
_cell.length_c   1.000
_cell.angle_alpha   90.00
_cell.angle_beta   90.00
_cell.angle_gamma   90.00
#
_symmetry.space_group_name_H-M   'P 1'
#
loop_
_entity.id
_entity.type
_entity.pdbx_description
1 polymer ?
#
loop_
_entity_poly.entity_id
_entity_poly.type
_entity_poly.pdbx_seq_one_letter_code
_entity_poly.pdbx_strand_id
1 'polypeptide(L)'
;MCRVITPDQSGGHAHVDDPLSIAELLRETLSQELEAMTELAARYHIIEDEEVRHSLGHLIGSRRKDLAVLWDLLQKTEEKAFGDHHHGHDH
;
A
#
# COMPACT_ATOMS: atom_id res chain seq x y z
N MET A 1 41.76 -6.30 -11.21
CA MET A 1 40.43 -6.37 -11.84
C MET A 1 39.40 -6.50 -10.73
N CYS A 2 38.75 -5.40 -10.36
CA CYS A 2 37.69 -5.41 -9.35
C CYS A 2 36.43 -6.03 -9.97
N ARG A 3 35.89 -7.07 -9.34
CA ARG A 3 34.67 -7.75 -9.77
C ARG A 3 33.49 -6.88 -9.36
N VAL A 4 32.95 -6.11 -10.31
CA VAL A 4 31.68 -5.41 -10.15
C VAL A 4 30.60 -6.48 -10.05
N ILE A 5 29.98 -6.59 -8.87
CA ILE A 5 28.75 -7.37 -8.70
C ILE A 5 27.64 -6.43 -9.13
N THR A 6 27.32 -6.42 -10.43
CA THR A 6 26.06 -5.85 -10.90
C THR A 6 24.96 -6.72 -10.28
N PRO A 7 24.02 -6.18 -9.47
CA PRO A 7 22.85 -6.96 -9.11
C PRO A 7 22.17 -7.39 -10.42
N ASP A 8 21.90 -8.68 -10.50
CA ASP A 8 21.31 -9.34 -11.65
C ASP A 8 20.05 -8.56 -12.07
N GLN A 9 20.07 -8.01 -13.29
CA GLN A 9 18.94 -7.33 -13.91
C GLN A 9 17.94 -8.36 -14.46
N SER A 10 17.65 -9.44 -13.74
CA SER A 10 16.44 -10.20 -13.99
C SER A 10 15.28 -9.37 -13.43
N GLY A 11 14.54 -8.74 -14.34
CA GLY A 11 13.18 -8.25 -14.08
C GLY A 11 12.23 -9.43 -13.81
N GLY A 12 12.57 -10.26 -12.84
CA GLY A 12 11.71 -11.31 -12.31
C GLY A 12 10.74 -10.65 -11.35
N HIS A 13 9.45 -10.72 -11.65
CA HIS A 13 8.43 -10.58 -10.64
C HIS A 13 8.71 -11.65 -9.58
N ALA A 14 9.40 -11.28 -8.50
CA ALA A 14 9.61 -12.17 -7.38
C ALA A 14 8.22 -12.48 -6.83
N HIS A 15 7.81 -13.75 -6.91
CA HIS A 15 6.60 -14.19 -6.25
C HIS A 15 6.83 -14.10 -4.75
N VAL A 16 5.96 -13.36 -4.08
CA VAL A 16 6.03 -13.14 -2.64
C VAL A 16 4.87 -13.90 -2.01
N ASP A 17 5.22 -14.99 -1.31
CA ASP A 17 4.24 -15.87 -0.67
C ASP A 17 4.29 -15.78 0.87
N ASP A 18 5.35 -15.19 1.44
CA ASP A 18 5.45 -15.04 2.89
C ASP A 18 4.61 -13.85 3.39
N PRO A 19 3.81 -14.03 4.47
CA PRO A 19 2.89 -12.99 4.94
C PRO A 19 3.57 -11.65 5.31
N LEU A 20 4.82 -11.67 5.76
CA LEU A 20 5.51 -10.45 6.20
C LEU A 20 5.93 -9.59 5.00
N SER A 21 6.47 -10.19 3.96
CA SER A 21 6.81 -9.52 2.70
C SER A 21 5.55 -9.07 1.96
N ILE A 22 4.45 -9.84 1.99
CA ILE A 22 3.16 -9.38 1.46
C ILE A 22 2.70 -8.13 2.22
N ALA A 23 2.78 -8.14 3.56
CA ALA A 23 2.42 -6.98 4.38
C ALA A 23 3.31 -5.75 4.09
N GLU A 24 4.60 -5.96 3.81
CA GLU A 24 5.51 -4.88 3.41
C GLU A 24 5.08 -4.25 2.07
N LEU A 25 4.80 -5.06 1.05
CA LEU A 25 4.30 -4.56 -0.24
C LEU A 25 2.97 -3.82 -0.09
N LEU A 26 2.06 -4.29 0.77
CA LEU A 26 0.81 -3.61 1.07
C LEU A 26 1.04 -2.27 1.80
N ARG A 27 2.01 -2.20 2.73
CA ARG A 27 2.41 -0.94 3.38
C ARG A 27 2.98 0.07 2.39
N GLU A 28 3.86 -0.37 1.49
CA GLU A 28 4.40 0.49 0.42
C GLU A 28 3.31 1.02 -0.49
N THR A 29 2.41 0.14 -0.93
CA THR A 29 1.25 0.50 -1.77
C THR A 29 0.36 1.50 -1.06
N LEU A 30 0.05 1.26 0.22
CA LEU A 30 -0.79 2.16 1.02
C LEU A 30 -0.14 3.54 1.18
N SER A 31 1.18 3.59 1.42
CA SER A 31 1.91 4.86 1.52
C SER A 31 1.82 5.67 0.22
N GLN A 32 2.00 5.03 -0.93
CA GLN A 32 1.91 5.68 -2.24
C GLN A 32 0.50 6.21 -2.52
N GLU A 33 -0.54 5.43 -2.20
CA GLU A 33 -1.93 5.87 -2.39
C GLU A 33 -2.32 7.02 -1.45
N LEU A 34 -1.81 7.03 -0.21
CA LEU A 34 -2.01 8.14 0.73
C LEU A 34 -1.32 9.43 0.25
N GLU A 35 -0.13 9.33 -0.34
CA GLU A 35 0.56 10.46 -0.95
C GLU A 35 -0.23 11.01 -2.15
N ALA A 36 -0.69 10.13 -3.04
CA ALA A 36 -1.54 10.51 -4.18
C ALA A 36 -2.86 11.15 -3.73
N MET A 37 -3.45 10.68 -2.62
CA MET A 37 -4.63 11.28 -2.02
C MET A 37 -4.38 12.67 -1.45
N THR A 38 -3.22 12.90 -0.85
CA THR A 38 -2.82 14.21 -0.34
C THR A 38 -2.73 15.23 -1.47
N GLU A 39 -2.11 14.82 -2.58
CA GLU A 39 -1.92 15.61 -3.79
C GLU A 39 -3.27 15.88 -4.50
N LEU A 40 -4.21 14.94 -4.44
CA LEU A 40 -5.59 15.13 -4.92
C LEU A 40 -6.40 16.08 -4.04
N ALA A 41 -6.27 15.98 -2.72
CA ALA A 41 -6.92 16.88 -1.78
C ALA A 41 -6.40 18.32 -1.91
N ALA A 42 -5.09 18.49 -2.14
CA ALA A 42 -4.52 19.80 -2.45
C ALA A 42 -5.17 20.41 -3.70
N ARG A 43 -5.32 19.64 -4.79
CA ARG A 43 -6.02 20.09 -6.01
C ARG A 43 -7.46 20.49 -5.75
N TYR A 44 -8.18 19.71 -4.96
CA TYR A 44 -9.56 20.02 -4.58
C TYR A 44 -9.69 21.39 -3.88
N HIS A 45 -8.70 21.78 -3.09
CA HIS A 45 -8.71 23.05 -2.36
C HIS A 45 -8.25 24.26 -3.18
N ILE A 46 -7.39 24.07 -4.18
CA ILE A 46 -6.87 25.19 -5.01
C ILE A 46 -7.72 25.47 -6.25
N ILE A 47 -8.51 24.50 -6.72
CA ILE A 47 -9.36 24.66 -7.91
C ILE A 47 -10.67 25.35 -7.50
N GLU A 48 -10.95 26.48 -8.14
CA GLU A 48 -12.16 27.28 -7.90
C GLU A 48 -13.34 26.87 -8.76
N ASP A 49 -13.10 26.16 -9.87
CA ASP A 49 -14.14 25.63 -10.74
C ASP A 49 -15.03 24.63 -9.99
N GLU A 50 -16.31 24.94 -9.87
CA GLU A 50 -17.26 24.19 -9.04
C GLU A 50 -17.54 22.80 -9.60
N GLU A 51 -17.65 22.64 -10.91
CA GLU A 51 -17.91 21.35 -11.56
C GLU A 51 -16.70 20.42 -11.39
N VAL A 52 -15.50 20.95 -11.60
CA VAL A 52 -14.25 20.21 -11.39
C VAL A 52 -14.10 19.85 -9.92
N ARG A 53 -14.32 20.79 -8.99
CA ARG A 53 -14.22 20.54 -7.55
C ARG A 53 -15.24 19.49 -7.09
N HIS A 54 -16.48 19.53 -7.58
CA HIS A 54 -17.50 18.53 -7.29
C HIS A 54 -17.06 17.13 -7.74
N SER A 55 -16.53 17.02 -8.97
CA SER A 55 -16.00 15.78 -9.53
C SER A 55 -14.80 15.25 -8.73
N LEU A 56 -13.89 16.12 -8.31
CA LEU A 56 -12.77 15.78 -7.43
C LEU A 56 -13.24 15.28 -6.06
N GLY A 57 -14.30 15.86 -5.51
CA GLY A 57 -14.93 15.40 -4.26
C GLY A 57 -15.43 13.96 -4.36
N HIS A 58 -16.08 13.60 -5.47
CA HIS A 58 -16.49 12.21 -5.74
C HIS A 58 -15.29 11.27 -5.87
N LEU A 59 -14.23 11.71 -6.57
CA LEU A 59 -13.02 10.91 -6.74
C LEU A 59 -12.31 10.64 -5.40
N ILE A 60 -12.18 11.67 -4.55
CA ILE A 60 -11.67 11.55 -3.18
C ILE A 60 -12.54 10.55 -2.38
N GLY A 61 -13.86 10.68 -2.48
CA GLY A 61 -14.80 9.77 -1.82
C GLY A 61 -14.65 8.32 -2.26
N SER A 62 -14.45 8.07 -3.56
CA SER A 62 -14.23 6.73 -4.11
C SER A 62 -12.90 6.15 -3.64
N ARG A 63 -11.79 6.88 -3.81
CA ARG A 63 -10.46 6.41 -3.41
C ARG A 63 -10.35 6.13 -1.92
N ARG A 64 -11.07 6.86 -1.07
CA ARG A 64 -11.15 6.55 0.37
C ARG A 64 -11.75 5.17 0.65
N LYS A 65 -12.70 4.70 -0.16
CA LYS A 65 -13.26 3.35 -0.04
C LYS A 65 -12.22 2.30 -0.45
N ASP A 66 -11.51 2.55 -1.55
CA ASP A 66 -10.47 1.65 -2.03
C ASP A 66 -9.31 1.54 -1.01
N LEU A 67 -8.90 2.67 -0.41
CA LEU A 67 -7.94 2.71 0.69
C LEU A 67 -8.40 1.93 1.92
N ALA A 68 -9.69 1.97 2.26
CA ALA A 68 -10.22 1.20 3.38
C ALA A 68 -10.14 -0.32 3.11
N VAL A 69 -10.36 -0.74 1.86
CA VAL A 69 -10.16 -2.14 1.44
C VAL A 69 -8.69 -2.52 1.54
N LEU A 70 -7.78 -1.67 1.07
CA LEU A 70 -6.34 -1.92 1.16
C LEU A 70 -5.86 -2.02 2.61
N TRP A 71 -6.39 -1.18 3.49
CA TRP A 71 -6.12 -1.23 4.92
C TRP A 71 -6.60 -2.55 5.55
N ASP A 72 -7.82 -2.98 5.27
CA ASP A 72 -8.35 -4.27 5.76
C ASP A 72 -7.53 -5.47 5.26
N LEU A 73 -7.05 -5.43 4.01
CA LEU A 73 -6.14 -6.45 3.48
C LEU A 73 -4.80 -6.47 4.22
N LEU A 74 -4.24 -5.29 4.51
CA LEU A 74 -3.01 -5.18 5.30
C LEU A 74 -3.22 -5.78 6.70
N GLN A 75 -4.28 -5.39 7.40
CA GLN A 75 -4.58 -5.90 8.75
C GLN A 75 -4.68 -7.43 8.77
N LYS A 76 -5.45 -8.02 7.85
CA LYS A 76 -5.58 -9.48 7.72
C LYS A 76 -4.25 -10.18 7.41
N THR A 77 -3.35 -9.51 6.72
CA THR A 77 -2.04 -10.07 6.36
C THR A 77 -1.07 -9.97 7.54
N GLU A 78 -1.07 -8.85 8.25
CA GLU A 78 -0.30 -8.67 9.48
C GLU A 78 -0.77 -9.62 10.59
N GLU A 79 -2.07 -9.85 10.73
CA GLU A 79 -2.61 -10.86 11.63
C GLU A 79 -2.06 -12.26 11.33
N LYS A 80 -1.87 -12.62 10.06
CA LYS A 80 -1.24 -13.90 9.70
C LYS A 80 0.26 -13.91 9.99
N ALA A 81 0.95 -12.80 9.74
CA ALA A 81 2.38 -12.68 9.96
C ALA A 81 2.75 -12.72 11.45
N PHE A 82 1.92 -12.13 12.31
CA PHE A 82 2.22 -11.97 13.74
C PHE A 82 1.34 -12.82 14.67
N GLY A 83 0.19 -13.31 14.20
CA GLY A 83 -0.77 -14.10 14.99
C GLY A 83 -0.38 -15.57 15.19
N ASP A 84 0.55 -16.10 14.40
CA ASP A 84 1.01 -17.50 14.49
C ASP A 84 1.95 -17.78 15.69
N HIS A 85 2.20 -16.79 16.56
CA HIS A 85 3.05 -16.93 17.76
C HIS A 85 2.34 -17.50 19.01
N HIS A 86 1.12 -18.03 18.90
CA HIS A 86 0.35 -18.59 20.04
C HIS A 86 0.18 -20.12 20.04
N HIS A 87 1.15 -20.87 19.52
CA HIS A 87 1.19 -22.33 19.70
C HIS A 87 2.39 -22.80 20.52
N GLY A 88 2.16 -22.90 21.84
CA GLY A 88 2.51 -24.06 22.66
C GLY A 88 4.00 -24.36 22.90
N HIS A 89 4.56 -23.74 23.93
CA HIS A 89 5.53 -24.42 24.79
C HIS A 89 5.06 -24.26 26.24
N ASP A 90 4.04 -25.04 26.60
CA ASP A 90 3.77 -25.38 27.99
C ASP A 90 4.01 -26.88 28.16
N HIS A 91 4.95 -27.16 29.08
CA HIS A 91 5.34 -28.44 29.68
C HIS A 91 6.19 -29.44 28.87
#